data_AF-A0A2X2VUI9-F1
#
_entry.id   AF-A0A2X2VUI9-F1
#
_cell.length_a   1.000
_cell.length_b   1.000
_cell.length_c   1.000
_cell.angle_alpha   90.00
_cell.angle_beta   90.00
_cell.angle_gamma   90.00
#
_symmetry.space_group_name_H-M   'P 1'
#
loop_
_entity.id
_entity.type
_entity.pdbx_description
1 polymer ?
#
loop_
_entity_poly.entity_id
_entity_poly.type
_entity_poly.pdbx_seq_one_letter_code
_entity_poly.pdbx_strand_id
1 'polypeptide(L)'
;MITGILRGAPDAGLHNWQTGSGPFAGNIFSMIGVAMVVGVSFHGTELIGIAAGEAQEPEKAIPRAMRQVFWRILLFYVFAILVISLIVPYTDPHLLQSDVDNVSMSPFTLVFQNAGLLSAAAIMNAVILTSVVSAGNSGLYASTRMLFNLAREGKAPAFFTHLTRNGVPLLALLATAMVSALCFLSSMFDNASVYM
;
A
#
# COMPACT_ATOMS: atom_id res chain seq x y z
N MET A 1 21.10 9.50 18.39
CA MET A 1 20.68 8.49 19.39
C MET A 1 19.51 9.01 20.24
N ILE A 2 18.26 8.83 19.83
CA ILE A 2 17.14 9.56 20.45
C ILE A 2 16.73 9.04 21.86
N THR A 3 17.09 7.81 22.26
CA THR A 3 16.80 7.33 23.64
C THR A 3 17.77 6.27 24.19
N GLY A 4 18.98 6.09 23.64
CA GLY A 4 19.97 5.15 24.21
C GLY A 4 19.58 3.67 24.23
N ILE A 5 18.41 3.30 23.69
CA ILE A 5 17.91 1.92 23.56
C ILE A 5 18.49 1.23 22.31
N LEU A 6 18.96 2.00 21.33
CA LEU A 6 19.55 1.51 20.08
C LEU A 6 21.08 1.43 20.20
N ARG A 7 21.60 0.43 20.91
CA ARG A 7 23.03 0.12 20.97
C ARG A 7 23.41 -0.69 19.72
N GLY A 8 23.75 0.00 18.61
CA GLY A 8 24.33 -0.66 17.43
C GLY A 8 23.99 -0.07 16.05
N ALA A 9 23.06 0.88 15.95
CA ALA A 9 22.70 1.51 14.67
C ALA A 9 23.59 2.74 14.37
N PRO A 10 23.93 3.01 13.09
CA PRO A 10 24.62 4.24 12.68
C PRO A 10 23.83 5.48 13.15
N ASP A 11 24.50 6.61 13.32
CA ASP A 11 24.01 7.82 14.02
C ASP A 11 22.61 8.30 13.60
N ALA A 12 21.57 7.78 14.26
CA ALA A 12 20.19 8.24 14.06
C ALA A 12 20.02 9.68 14.58
N GLY A 13 19.52 10.57 13.71
CA GLY A 13 19.28 11.98 14.00
C GLY A 13 19.15 12.84 12.74
N LEU A 14 19.06 14.16 12.94
CA LEU A 14 18.96 15.16 11.87
C LEU A 14 20.15 15.13 10.90
N HIS A 15 21.27 14.51 11.29
CA HIS A 15 22.43 14.31 10.43
C HIS A 15 22.09 13.49 9.17
N ASN A 16 21.18 12.53 9.25
CA ASN A 16 20.74 11.74 8.08
C ASN A 16 20.10 12.59 6.99
N TRP A 17 19.52 13.75 7.35
CA TRP A 17 18.98 14.71 6.39
C TRP A 17 20.04 15.66 5.83
N GLN A 18 21.27 15.61 6.33
CA GLN A 18 22.41 16.38 5.83
C GLN A 18 23.38 15.51 5.02
N THR A 19 23.13 14.20 4.94
CA THR A 19 23.94 13.27 4.16
C THR A 19 23.63 13.41 2.66
N GLY A 20 24.67 13.48 1.82
CA GLY A 20 24.53 13.60 0.35
C GLY A 20 23.79 14.88 -0.08
N SER A 21 22.78 14.76 -0.95
CA SER A 21 21.95 15.89 -1.43
C SER A 21 20.88 16.37 -0.43
N GLY A 22 20.85 15.83 0.79
CA GLY A 22 19.86 16.17 1.81
C GLY A 22 18.44 15.61 1.51
N PRO A 23 17.38 16.16 2.14
CA PRO A 23 16.04 15.57 2.09
C PRO A 23 15.37 15.63 0.70
N PHE A 24 15.87 16.50 -0.19
CA PHE A 24 15.42 16.61 -1.58
C PHE A 24 16.45 16.00 -2.52
N ALA A 25 16.67 14.70 -2.39
CA ALA A 25 17.59 13.97 -3.25
C ALA A 25 17.01 13.79 -4.67
N GLY A 26 17.85 14.03 -5.68
CA GLY A 26 17.48 13.93 -7.09
C GLY A 26 17.09 15.26 -7.73
N ASN A 27 16.41 15.19 -8.88
CA ASN A 27 15.93 16.34 -9.64
C ASN A 27 14.41 16.50 -9.51
N ILE A 28 13.83 17.55 -10.10
CA ILE A 28 12.37 17.77 -10.09
C ILE A 28 11.59 16.55 -10.62
N PHE A 29 12.12 15.83 -11.60
CA PHE A 29 11.51 14.62 -12.13
C PHE A 29 11.47 13.48 -11.11
N SER A 30 12.50 13.35 -10.28
CA SER A 30 12.53 12.37 -9.18
C SER A 30 11.45 12.69 -8.15
N MET A 31 11.27 13.97 -7.81
CA MET A 31 10.21 14.42 -6.90
C MET A 31 8.82 14.18 -7.47
N ILE A 32 8.62 14.40 -8.77
CA ILE A 32 7.38 14.05 -9.47
C ILE A 32 7.16 12.53 -9.43
N GLY A 33 8.20 11.72 -9.64
CA GLY A 33 8.11 10.26 -9.55
C GLY A 33 7.66 9.78 -8.18
N VAL A 34 8.25 10.32 -7.10
CA VAL A 34 7.81 10.01 -5.72
C VAL A 34 6.36 10.46 -5.51
N ALA A 35 5.97 11.64 -6.00
CA ALA A 35 4.59 12.10 -5.92
C ALA A 35 3.60 11.17 -6.65
N MET A 36 4.00 10.56 -7.78
CA MET A 36 3.18 9.56 -8.46
C MET A 36 3.02 8.28 -7.63
N VAL A 37 4.10 7.77 -7.04
CA VAL A 37 4.06 6.59 -6.17
C VAL A 37 3.15 6.85 -4.95
N VAL A 38 3.26 8.04 -4.36
CA VAL A 38 2.37 8.49 -3.29
C VAL A 38 0.92 8.54 -3.79
N GLY A 39 0.67 9.11 -4.96
CA GLY A 39 -0.67 9.18 -5.57
C GLY A 39 -1.31 7.80 -5.76
N VAL A 40 -0.55 6.83 -6.25
CA VAL A 40 -1.00 5.43 -6.37
C VAL A 40 -1.29 4.81 -4.99
N SER A 41 -0.55 5.21 -3.95
CA SER A 41 -0.80 4.72 -2.58
C SER A 41 -2.12 5.23 -1.97
N PHE A 42 -2.70 6.30 -2.53
CA PHE A 42 -4.01 6.86 -2.13
C PHE A 42 -5.18 6.34 -2.97
N HIS A 43 -4.94 5.44 -3.93
CA HIS A 43 -6.04 4.70 -4.58
C HIS A 43 -6.78 3.84 -3.54
N GLY A 44 -8.06 3.56 -3.79
CA GLY A 44 -8.92 2.83 -2.87
C GLY A 44 -9.85 3.72 -2.04
N THR A 45 -9.74 5.05 -2.16
CA THR A 45 -10.72 5.96 -1.54
C THR A 45 -12.10 5.85 -2.21
N GLU A 46 -12.17 5.37 -3.45
CA GLU A 46 -13.39 5.02 -4.17
C GLU A 46 -14.19 3.89 -3.49
N LEU A 47 -13.53 3.03 -2.71
CA LEU A 47 -14.20 1.99 -1.91
C LEU A 47 -15.20 2.61 -0.91
N ILE A 48 -14.91 3.83 -0.42
CA ILE A 48 -15.82 4.57 0.46
C ILE A 48 -17.13 4.85 -0.28
N GLY A 49 -17.08 5.18 -1.57
CA GLY A 49 -18.27 5.39 -2.40
C GLY A 49 -19.07 4.11 -2.63
N ILE A 50 -18.39 2.99 -2.87
CA ILE A 50 -19.05 1.68 -3.02
C ILE A 50 -19.70 1.26 -1.69
N ALA A 51 -18.98 1.40 -0.59
CA ALA A 51 -19.45 1.07 0.75
C ALA A 51 -20.54 2.02 1.25
N ALA A 52 -20.59 3.27 0.77
CA ALA A 52 -21.64 4.22 1.13
C ALA A 52 -23.03 3.71 0.78
N GLY A 53 -23.18 2.92 -0.30
CA GLY A 53 -24.44 2.28 -0.68
C GLY A 53 -24.88 1.17 0.27
N GLU A 54 -23.96 0.63 1.06
CA GLU A 54 -24.20 -0.46 2.03
C GLU A 54 -24.11 0.02 3.50
N ALA A 55 -23.71 1.28 3.73
CA ALA A 55 -23.48 1.83 5.06
C ALA A 55 -24.78 2.28 5.75
N GLN A 56 -24.84 2.10 7.07
CA GLN A 56 -25.91 2.65 7.90
C GLN A 56 -25.68 4.15 8.14
N GLU A 57 -26.68 4.98 7.86
CA GLU A 57 -26.59 6.47 7.93
C GLU A 57 -25.36 7.05 7.18
N PRO A 58 -25.27 6.86 5.85
CA PRO A 58 -24.08 7.24 5.07
C PRO A 58 -23.76 8.74 5.17
N GLU A 59 -24.77 9.59 5.31
CA GLU A 59 -24.63 11.05 5.48
C GLU A 59 -23.77 11.45 6.69
N LYS A 60 -23.74 10.62 7.74
CA LYS A 60 -22.94 10.87 8.96
C LYS A 60 -21.70 9.98 9.00
N ALA A 61 -21.86 8.70 8.66
CA ALA A 61 -20.81 7.70 8.75
C ALA A 61 -19.63 8.02 7.81
N ILE A 62 -19.93 8.38 6.55
CA ILE A 62 -18.91 8.62 5.53
C ILE A 62 -18.06 9.85 5.85
N PRO A 63 -18.63 11.05 6.14
CA PRO A 63 -17.81 12.22 6.48
C PRO A 63 -16.99 12.02 7.77
N ARG A 64 -17.54 11.29 8.74
CA ARG A 64 -16.82 10.95 9.98
C ARG A 64 -15.62 10.04 9.69
N ALA A 65 -15.82 8.98 8.92
CA ALA A 65 -14.76 8.05 8.54
C ALA A 65 -13.66 8.76 7.75
N MET A 66 -14.02 9.61 6.78
CA MET A 66 -13.04 10.38 6.00
C MET A 66 -12.15 11.26 6.88
N ARG A 67 -12.74 12.01 7.83
CA ARG A 67 -11.95 12.84 8.77
C ARG A 67 -11.03 11.99 9.65
N GLN A 68 -11.49 10.84 10.11
CA GLN A 68 -10.67 9.93 10.91
C GLN A 68 -9.50 9.36 10.11
N VAL A 69 -9.74 8.94 8.86
CA VAL A 69 -8.71 8.42 7.96
C VAL A 69 -7.68 9.51 7.67
N PHE A 70 -8.10 10.74 7.38
CA PHE A 70 -7.20 11.86 7.15
C PHE A 70 -6.23 12.08 8.32
N TRP A 71 -6.75 12.20 9.54
CA TRP A 71 -5.91 12.39 10.73
C TRP A 71 -5.03 11.18 11.02
N ARG A 72 -5.50 9.95 10.76
CA ARG A 72 -4.70 8.73 10.90
C ARG A 72 -3.54 8.69 9.92
N ILE A 73 -3.74 9.09 8.66
CA ILE A 73 -2.66 9.14 7.67
C ILE A 73 -1.65 10.23 8.09
N LEU A 74 -2.12 11.41 8.49
CA LEU A 74 -1.21 12.46 8.93
C LEU A 74 -0.38 12.05 10.15
N LEU A 75 -1.01 11.47 11.17
CA LEU A 75 -0.33 11.14 12.43
C LEU A 75 0.45 9.85 12.39
N PHE A 76 -0.01 8.81 11.71
CA PHE A 76 0.66 7.50 11.72
C PHE A 76 1.55 7.30 10.51
N TYR A 77 1.16 7.75 9.31
CA TYR A 77 1.97 7.54 8.11
C TYR A 77 3.06 8.60 7.99
N VAL A 78 2.69 9.88 7.95
CA VAL A 78 3.67 10.97 7.72
C VAL A 78 4.67 11.03 8.86
N PHE A 79 4.20 10.92 10.11
CA PHE A 79 5.09 10.90 11.27
C PHE A 79 6.01 9.67 11.31
N ALA A 80 5.52 8.48 10.97
CA ALA A 80 6.37 7.29 10.97
C ALA A 80 7.43 7.37 9.86
N ILE A 81 7.09 7.85 8.67
CA ILE A 81 8.06 8.10 7.59
C ILE A 81 9.11 9.12 8.04
N LEU A 82 8.69 10.20 8.72
CA LEU A 82 9.60 11.19 9.28
C LEU A 82 10.56 10.53 10.28
N VAL A 83 10.06 9.74 11.23
CA VAL A 83 10.90 9.03 12.21
C VAL A 83 11.87 8.06 11.52
N ILE A 84 11.40 7.27 10.56
CA ILE A 84 12.24 6.34 9.79
C ILE A 84 13.33 7.11 9.03
N SER A 85 13.00 8.25 8.41
CA SER A 85 13.96 9.07 7.67
C SER A 85 15.06 9.68 8.57
N LEU A 86 14.80 9.82 9.87
CA LEU A 86 15.80 10.25 10.85
C LEU A 86 16.67 9.07 11.32
N ILE A 87 16.22 7.83 11.18
CA ILE A 87 16.92 6.64 11.65
C ILE A 87 17.74 6.01 10.53
N VAL A 88 17.18 5.90 9.33
CA VAL A 88 17.81 5.25 8.18
C VAL A 88 18.13 6.31 7.11
N PRO A 89 19.40 6.45 6.70
CA PRO A 89 19.76 7.37 5.63
C PRO A 89 19.17 6.89 4.30
N TYR A 90 18.71 7.82 3.45
CA TYR A 90 18.14 7.47 2.14
C TYR A 90 19.16 6.80 1.18
N THR A 91 20.45 6.90 1.48
CA THR A 91 21.54 6.26 0.73
C THR A 91 21.77 4.80 1.12
N ASP A 92 20.99 4.25 2.07
CA ASP A 92 21.13 2.84 2.48
C ASP A 92 20.83 1.91 1.28
N PRO A 93 21.77 1.02 0.90
CA PRO A 93 21.58 0.13 -0.23
C PRO A 93 20.37 -0.82 -0.06
N HIS A 94 19.97 -1.14 1.18
CA HIS A 94 18.80 -1.99 1.43
C HIS A 94 17.47 -1.30 1.10
N LEU A 95 17.46 0.04 1.00
CA LEU A 95 16.29 0.81 0.53
C LEU A 95 16.20 0.86 -1.00
N LEU A 96 17.33 0.74 -1.70
CA LEU A 96 17.46 0.96 -3.14
C LEU A 96 17.50 -0.35 -3.96
N GLN A 97 17.64 -1.50 -3.29
CA GLN A 97 17.52 -2.81 -3.93
C GLN A 97 16.05 -3.07 -4.30
N SER A 98 15.70 -2.67 -5.52
CA SER A 98 14.41 -2.92 -6.16
C SER A 98 14.52 -4.04 -7.22
N ASP A 99 15.59 -4.84 -7.16
CA ASP A 99 15.79 -5.94 -8.11
C ASP A 99 14.85 -7.10 -7.80
N VAL A 100 14.35 -7.71 -8.87
CA VAL A 100 13.32 -8.75 -8.90
C VAL A 100 13.69 -9.99 -8.05
N ASP A 101 14.97 -10.16 -7.73
CA ASP A 101 15.51 -11.26 -6.91
C ASP A 101 15.63 -10.94 -5.41
N ASN A 102 15.53 -9.67 -5.00
CA ASN A 102 15.62 -9.26 -3.60
C ASN A 102 14.38 -8.47 -3.20
N VAL A 103 13.54 -9.08 -2.37
CA VAL A 103 12.42 -8.40 -1.70
C VAL A 103 12.98 -7.16 -1.01
N SER A 104 12.70 -5.98 -1.57
CA SER A 104 13.09 -4.71 -0.98
C SER A 104 12.66 -4.72 0.50
N MET A 105 13.64 -4.58 1.40
CA MET A 105 13.34 -4.66 2.82
C MET A 105 12.52 -3.44 3.21
N SER A 106 11.32 -3.69 3.75
CA SER A 106 10.46 -2.62 4.22
C SER A 106 11.25 -1.71 5.17
N PRO A 107 11.25 -0.38 4.99
CA PRO A 107 11.93 0.53 5.91
C PRO A 107 11.46 0.34 7.36
N PHE A 108 10.21 -0.08 7.55
CA PHE A 108 9.63 -0.40 8.85
C PHE A 108 10.25 -1.65 9.50
N THR A 109 10.71 -2.63 8.73
CA THR A 109 11.38 -3.83 9.26
C THR A 109 12.88 -3.62 9.37
N LEU A 110 13.46 -2.86 8.44
CA LEU A 110 14.88 -2.49 8.42
C LEU A 110 15.32 -1.78 9.71
N VAL A 111 14.50 -0.88 10.25
CA VAL A 111 14.78 -0.22 11.53
C VAL A 111 14.98 -1.24 12.67
N PHE A 112 14.14 -2.26 12.75
CA PHE A 112 14.24 -3.28 13.80
C PHE A 112 15.40 -4.26 13.57
N GLN A 113 15.69 -4.58 12.31
CA GLN A 113 16.86 -5.40 11.98
C GLN A 113 18.17 -4.68 12.31
N ASN A 114 18.30 -3.40 11.94
CA ASN A 114 19.46 -2.57 12.28
C ASN A 114 19.61 -2.36 13.79
N ALA A 115 18.51 -2.44 14.55
CA ALA A 115 18.50 -2.40 16.00
C ALA A 115 18.87 -3.75 16.67
N GLY A 116 19.09 -4.82 15.91
CA GLY A 116 19.31 -6.17 16.42
C GLY A 116 18.05 -6.85 16.98
N LEU A 117 16.86 -6.29 16.73
CA LEU A 117 15.56 -6.77 17.22
C LEU A 117 14.86 -7.63 16.15
N LEU A 118 15.47 -8.77 15.81
CA LEU A 118 14.97 -9.71 14.78
C LEU A 118 13.51 -10.15 15.02
N SER A 119 13.14 -10.42 16.27
CA SER A 119 11.75 -10.79 16.61
C SER A 119 10.74 -9.68 16.32
N ALA A 120 11.12 -8.41 16.54
CA ALA A 120 10.27 -7.27 16.23
C ALA A 120 10.14 -7.07 14.70
N ALA A 121 11.21 -7.29 13.95
CA ALA A 121 11.17 -7.28 12.48
C ALA A 121 10.22 -8.36 11.92
N ALA A 122 10.22 -9.57 12.49
CA ALA A 122 9.33 -10.64 12.08
C ALA A 122 7.84 -10.31 12.35
N ILE A 123 7.54 -9.74 13.52
CA ILE A 123 6.17 -9.27 13.84
C ILE A 123 5.72 -8.20 12.85
N MET A 124 6.59 -7.24 12.52
CA MET A 124 6.27 -6.21 11.53
C MET A 124 5.99 -6.79 10.15
N ASN A 125 6.76 -7.77 9.69
CA ASN A 125 6.47 -8.48 8.44
C ASN A 125 5.08 -9.15 8.48
N ALA A 126 4.71 -9.79 9.59
CA ALA A 126 3.38 -10.39 9.73
C ALA A 126 2.24 -9.34 9.67
N VAL A 127 2.44 -8.17 10.29
CA VAL A 127 1.48 -7.05 10.24
C VAL A 127 1.34 -6.52 8.80
N ILE A 128 2.46 -6.36 8.08
CA ILE A 128 2.47 -5.92 6.68
C ILE A 128 1.73 -6.92 5.81
N LEU A 129 2.04 -8.21 5.91
CA LEU A 129 1.37 -9.27 5.14
C LEU A 129 -0.13 -9.31 5.41
N THR A 130 -0.54 -9.22 6.68
CA THR A 130 -1.96 -9.18 7.04
C THR A 130 -2.65 -7.97 6.43
N SER A 131 -1.97 -6.81 6.41
CA SER A 131 -2.49 -5.58 5.81
C SER A 131 -2.63 -5.69 4.29
N VAL A 132 -1.66 -6.30 3.61
CA VAL A 132 -1.70 -6.56 2.16
C VAL A 132 -2.87 -7.50 1.81
N VAL A 133 -3.05 -8.58 2.55
CA VAL A 133 -4.19 -9.51 2.35
C VAL A 133 -5.53 -8.79 2.55
N SER A 134 -5.64 -7.97 3.60
CA SER A 134 -6.85 -7.18 3.86
C SER A 134 -7.14 -6.19 2.73
N ALA A 135 -6.13 -5.51 2.21
CA ALA A 135 -6.27 -4.58 1.08
C ALA A 135 -6.70 -5.30 -0.20
N GLY A 136 -6.10 -6.47 -0.48
CA GLY A 136 -6.48 -7.32 -1.62
C GLY A 136 -7.94 -7.77 -1.56
N ASN A 137 -8.43 -8.18 -0.39
CA ASN A 137 -9.84 -8.54 -0.21
C ASN A 137 -10.78 -7.36 -0.50
N SER A 138 -10.46 -6.16 0.00
CA SER A 138 -11.23 -4.95 -0.28
C SER A 138 -11.23 -4.58 -1.77
N GLY A 139 -10.09 -4.74 -2.45
CA GLY A 139 -9.97 -4.50 -3.89
C GLY A 139 -10.81 -5.47 -4.73
N LEU A 140 -10.81 -6.76 -4.38
CA LEU A 140 -11.67 -7.77 -5.02
C LEU A 140 -13.14 -7.46 -4.80
N TYR A 141 -13.53 -7.08 -3.59
CA TYR A 141 -14.90 -6.68 -3.27
C TYR A 141 -15.34 -5.47 -4.12
N ALA A 142 -14.54 -4.41 -4.19
CA ALA A 142 -14.82 -3.22 -5.00
C ALA A 142 -14.98 -3.57 -6.49
N SER A 143 -14.01 -4.31 -7.05
CA SER A 143 -13.99 -4.70 -8.46
C SER A 143 -15.21 -5.54 -8.83
N THR A 144 -15.56 -6.48 -7.96
CA THR A 144 -16.73 -7.36 -8.11
C THR A 144 -18.04 -6.55 -8.16
N ARG A 145 -18.22 -5.59 -7.24
CA ARG A 145 -19.41 -4.72 -7.20
C ARG A 145 -19.48 -3.76 -8.39
N MET A 146 -18.33 -3.23 -8.83
CA MET A 146 -18.27 -2.39 -10.04
C MET A 146 -18.69 -3.16 -11.29
N LEU A 147 -18.13 -4.37 -11.50
CA LEU A 147 -18.48 -5.21 -12.65
C LEU A 147 -19.96 -5.62 -12.64
N PHE A 148 -20.51 -5.95 -11.46
CA PHE A 148 -21.92 -6.22 -11.28
C PHE A 148 -22.81 -5.02 -11.66
N ASN A 149 -22.47 -3.81 -11.22
CA ASN A 149 -23.24 -2.61 -11.55
C ASN A 149 -23.18 -2.29 -13.04
N LEU A 150 -22.01 -2.43 -13.68
CA LEU A 150 -21.88 -2.29 -15.13
C LEU A 150 -22.76 -3.30 -15.89
N ALA A 151 -22.86 -4.54 -15.41
CA ALA A 151 -23.72 -5.55 -16.02
C ALA A 151 -25.21 -5.23 -15.85
N ARG A 152 -25.60 -4.65 -14.70
CA ARG A 152 -26.98 -4.17 -14.47
C ARG A 152 -27.36 -3.00 -15.39
N GLU A 153 -26.41 -2.14 -15.73
CA GLU A 153 -26.59 -1.04 -16.67
C GLU A 153 -26.52 -1.48 -18.15
N GLY A 154 -26.34 -2.78 -18.44
CA GLY A 154 -26.21 -3.31 -19.79
C GLY A 154 -24.85 -3.00 -20.46
N LYS A 155 -23.87 -2.50 -19.71
CA LYS A 155 -22.50 -2.19 -20.19
C LYS A 155 -21.55 -3.39 -20.08
N ALA A 156 -21.94 -4.44 -19.38
CA ALA A 156 -21.24 -5.71 -19.28
C ALA A 156 -22.22 -6.88 -19.45
N PRO A 157 -21.73 -8.10 -19.75
CA PRO A 157 -22.58 -9.26 -19.98
C PRO A 157 -23.57 -9.53 -18.83
N ALA A 158 -24.84 -9.76 -19.16
CA ALA A 158 -25.92 -9.88 -18.20
C ALA A 158 -25.74 -11.02 -17.18
N PHE A 159 -24.96 -12.05 -17.50
CA PHE A 159 -24.71 -13.15 -16.57
C PHE A 159 -23.96 -12.70 -15.30
N PHE A 160 -23.21 -11.60 -15.33
CA PHE A 160 -22.57 -11.04 -14.15
C PHE A 160 -23.55 -10.44 -13.13
N THR A 161 -24.82 -10.26 -13.49
CA THR A 161 -25.87 -9.79 -12.58
C THR A 161 -26.41 -10.89 -11.67
N HIS A 162 -25.99 -12.15 -11.84
CA HIS A 162 -26.49 -13.25 -11.04
C HIS A 162 -25.93 -13.20 -9.61
N LEU A 163 -26.83 -13.13 -8.62
CA LEU A 163 -26.49 -13.09 -7.20
C LEU A 163 -26.70 -14.47 -6.56
N THR A 164 -25.78 -14.85 -5.68
CA THR A 164 -25.95 -16.00 -4.79
C THR A 164 -26.99 -15.71 -3.71
N ARG A 165 -27.42 -16.75 -2.97
CA ARG A 165 -28.34 -16.63 -1.82
C ARG A 165 -27.85 -15.64 -0.75
N ASN A 166 -26.55 -15.40 -0.69
CA ASN A 166 -25.91 -14.50 0.27
C ASN A 166 -25.67 -13.08 -0.30
N GLY A 167 -26.20 -12.76 -1.49
CA GLY A 167 -26.09 -11.41 -2.09
C GLY A 167 -24.75 -11.11 -2.77
N VAL A 168 -23.93 -12.13 -3.01
CA VAL A 168 -22.62 -12.01 -3.66
C VAL A 168 -22.73 -12.36 -5.15
N PRO A 169 -22.28 -11.50 -6.09
CA PRO A 169 -22.27 -11.81 -7.52
C PRO A 169 -21.08 -12.71 -7.87
N LEU A 170 -21.28 -14.02 -7.73
CA LEU A 170 -20.20 -15.02 -7.79
C LEU A 170 -19.46 -15.04 -9.14
N LEU A 171 -20.18 -14.88 -10.25
CA LEU A 171 -19.57 -14.88 -11.58
C LEU A 171 -18.67 -13.65 -11.79
N ALA A 172 -19.06 -12.49 -11.26
CA ALA A 172 -18.24 -11.28 -11.31
C ALA A 172 -17.01 -11.41 -10.41
N LEU A 173 -17.16 -12.03 -9.23
CA LEU A 173 -16.06 -12.33 -8.33
C LEU A 173 -15.03 -13.26 -8.97
N LEU A 174 -15.47 -14.36 -9.60
CA LEU A 174 -14.58 -15.31 -10.26
C LEU A 174 -13.85 -14.67 -11.44
N ALA A 175 -14.54 -13.86 -12.25
CA ALA A 175 -13.92 -13.16 -13.36
C ALA A 175 -12.86 -12.16 -12.90
N THR A 176 -13.18 -11.33 -11.89
CA THR A 176 -12.20 -10.36 -11.35
C THR A 176 -11.03 -11.06 -10.68
N ALA A 177 -11.25 -12.14 -9.93
CA ALA A 177 -10.20 -12.95 -9.34
C ALA A 177 -9.30 -13.62 -10.39
N MET A 178 -9.87 -14.11 -11.49
CA MET A 178 -9.12 -14.69 -12.61
C MET A 178 -8.22 -13.63 -13.26
N VAL A 179 -8.75 -12.43 -13.53
CA VAL A 179 -7.95 -11.32 -14.06
C VAL A 179 -6.84 -10.92 -13.10
N SER A 180 -7.13 -10.81 -11.79
CA SER A 180 -6.10 -10.54 -10.78
C SER A 180 -5.02 -11.62 -10.74
N ALA A 181 -5.40 -12.90 -10.85
CA ALA A 181 -4.45 -14.01 -10.91
C ALA A 181 -3.58 -13.97 -12.20
N LEU A 182 -4.16 -13.61 -13.34
CA LEU A 182 -3.43 -13.41 -14.59
C LEU A 182 -2.45 -12.23 -14.49
N CYS A 183 -2.88 -11.11 -13.90
CA CYS A 183 -1.99 -9.98 -13.62
C CYS A 183 -0.86 -10.37 -12.65
N PHE A 184 -1.16 -11.20 -11.64
CA PHE A 184 -0.12 -11.72 -10.75
C PHE A 184 0.89 -12.60 -11.50
N LEU A 185 0.47 -13.42 -12.47
CA LEU A 185 1.40 -14.18 -13.32
C LEU A 185 2.32 -13.26 -14.13
N SER A 186 1.90 -12.04 -14.47
CA SER A 186 2.77 -11.04 -15.10
C SER A 186 3.98 -10.68 -14.23
N SER A 187 3.89 -10.80 -12.91
CA SER A 187 5.02 -10.53 -12.00
C SER A 187 6.12 -11.59 -12.05
N MET A 188 5.85 -12.76 -12.65
CA MET A 188 6.84 -13.82 -12.85
C MET A 188 7.67 -13.61 -14.12
N PHE A 189 7.28 -12.64 -14.98
CA PHE A 189 8.03 -12.28 -16.18
C PHE A 189 8.84 -11.01 -15.90
N ASP A 190 10.10 -11.03 -16.30
CA ASP A 190 11.00 -9.91 -16.11
C ASP A 190 10.51 -8.67 -16.89
N ASN A 191 10.54 -7.50 -16.24
CA ASN A 191 10.00 -6.24 -16.76
C ASN A 191 10.60 -5.85 -18.13
N ALA A 192 11.81 -6.35 -18.43
CA ALA A 192 12.52 -6.12 -19.69
C ALA A 192 11.90 -6.85 -20.91
N SER A 193 11.05 -7.87 -20.70
CA SER A 193 10.49 -8.68 -21.79
C SER A 193 9.07 -8.30 -22.22
N VAL A 194 8.33 -7.56 -21.39
CA VAL A 194 6.88 -7.30 -21.59
C VAL A 194 6.59 -5.87 -22.10
N TYR A 195 7.49 -4.92 -21.86
CA TYR A 195 7.28 -3.49 -22.19
C TYR A 195 8.20 -2.96 -23.32
N MET A 196 8.81 -3.84 -24.13
CA MET A 196 9.48 -3.43 -25.37
C MET A 196 8.48 -2.99 -26.44
#